data_AF-A0A838QBS2-F1
#
_entry.id   AF-A0A838QBS2-F1
#
_cell.length_a   1.000
_cell.length_b   1.000
_cell.length_c   1.000
_cell.angle_alpha   90.00
_cell.angle_beta   90.00
_cell.angle_gamma   90.00
#
_symmetry.space_group_name_H-M   'P 1'
#
loop_
_entity.id
_entity.type
_entity.pdbx_description
1 polymer ?
#
loop_
_entity_poly.entity_id
_entity_poly.type
_entity_poly.pdbx_seq_one_letter_code
_entity_poly.pdbx_strand_id
1 'polypeptide(L)'
;AAGAWLATLPSGGSRDAAVTAYTQRVAATDPQAAAQWAETIGNESTRNSQMESIAAAWLKTDANRASVWIVNSSLSNGVKARLLPARR
;
A
#
# COMPACT_ATOMS: atom_id res chain seq x y z
N ALA A 1 -8.36 8.81 -15.46
CA ALA A 1 -7.93 7.90 -14.36
C ALA A 1 -7.54 8.73 -13.15
N ALA A 2 -8.10 8.46 -11.96
CA ALA A 2 -7.83 9.26 -10.76
C ALA A 2 -6.34 9.23 -10.33
N GLY A 3 -5.61 8.16 -10.68
CA GLY A 3 -4.14 8.13 -10.54
C GLY A 3 -3.41 9.23 -11.30
N ALA A 4 -3.83 9.59 -12.52
CA ALA A 4 -3.17 10.64 -13.29
C ALA A 4 -3.29 12.02 -12.62
N TRP A 5 -4.41 12.29 -11.94
CA TRP A 5 -4.61 13.52 -11.18
C TRP A 5 -3.73 13.55 -9.91
N LEU A 6 -3.56 12.43 -9.22
CA LEU A 6 -2.68 12.35 -8.04
C LEU A 6 -1.21 12.61 -8.37
N ALA A 7 -0.78 12.30 -9.59
CA ALA A 7 0.56 12.63 -10.07
C ALA A 7 0.77 14.13 -10.35
N THR A 8 -0.31 14.89 -10.57
CA THR A 8 -0.23 16.35 -10.79
C THR A 8 -0.21 17.17 -9.50
N LEU A 9 -0.53 16.54 -8.36
CA LEU A 9 -0.50 17.24 -7.07
C LEU A 9 0.93 17.46 -6.60
N PRO A 10 1.24 18.62 -6.02
CA PRO A 10 2.54 18.84 -5.37
C PRO A 10 2.69 17.88 -4.18
N SER A 11 3.91 17.38 -4.00
CA SER A 11 4.26 16.54 -2.85
C SER A 11 3.98 17.28 -1.54
N GLY A 12 3.25 16.65 -0.63
CA GLY A 12 2.85 17.22 0.64
C GLY A 12 1.64 16.50 1.23
N GLY A 13 1.27 16.85 2.46
CA GLY A 13 0.24 16.13 3.22
C GLY A 13 -1.13 16.04 2.52
N SER A 14 -1.50 17.04 1.73
CA SER A 14 -2.74 17.02 0.94
C SER A 14 -2.72 15.94 -0.15
N ARG A 15 -1.58 15.75 -0.82
CA ARG A 15 -1.40 14.66 -1.80
C ARG A 15 -1.39 13.32 -1.09
N ASP A 16 -0.68 13.20 0.03
CA ASP A 16 -0.63 11.96 0.80
C ASP A 16 -2.03 11.51 1.28
N ALA A 17 -2.87 12.45 1.73
CA ALA A 17 -4.26 12.19 2.08
C ALA A 17 -5.11 11.74 0.87
N ALA A 18 -4.93 12.38 -0.30
CA ALA A 18 -5.62 12.01 -1.52
C ALA A 18 -5.20 10.62 -2.03
N VAL A 19 -3.91 10.30 -1.97
CA VAL A 19 -3.36 8.98 -2.27
C VAL A 19 -3.93 7.94 -1.30
N THR A 20 -4.02 8.26 -0.01
CA THR A 20 -4.62 7.38 1.00
C THR A 20 -6.09 7.05 0.67
N ALA A 21 -6.91 8.05 0.36
CA ALA A 21 -8.30 7.82 -0.03
C ALA A 21 -8.44 7.02 -1.34
N TYR A 22 -7.57 7.30 -2.32
CA TYR A 22 -7.57 6.57 -3.59
C TYR A 22 -7.16 5.11 -3.42
N THR A 23 -6.09 4.85 -2.68
CA THR A 23 -5.61 3.49 -2.42
C THR A 23 -6.62 2.65 -1.67
N GLN A 24 -7.38 3.20 -0.73
CA GLN A 24 -8.47 2.48 -0.06
C GLN A 24 -9.54 1.99 -1.05
N ARG A 25 -9.91 2.83 -2.03
CA ARG A 25 -10.91 2.47 -3.04
C ARG A 25 -10.38 1.47 -4.05
N VAL A 26 -9.14 1.66 -4.47
CA VAL A 26 -8.49 0.81 -5.48
C VAL A 26 -8.07 -0.54 -4.90
N ALA A 27 -7.72 -0.63 -3.61
CA ALA A 27 -7.27 -1.88 -3.00
C ALA A 27 -8.31 -3.01 -3.07
N ALA A 28 -9.60 -2.67 -3.15
CA ALA A 28 -10.68 -3.64 -3.32
C ALA A 28 -10.73 -4.28 -4.72
N THR A 29 -10.31 -3.55 -5.76
CA THR A 29 -10.38 -3.99 -7.16
C THR A 29 -9.02 -4.35 -7.74
N ASP A 30 -7.99 -3.60 -7.37
CA ASP A 30 -6.61 -3.74 -7.81
C ASP A 30 -5.65 -3.39 -6.65
N PRO A 31 -5.42 -4.35 -5.73
CA PRO A 31 -4.53 -4.14 -4.60
C PRO A 31 -3.07 -3.89 -5.02
N GLN A 32 -2.66 -4.36 -6.19
CA GLN A 32 -1.31 -4.12 -6.72
C GLN A 32 -1.12 -2.65 -7.10
N ALA A 33 -2.09 -2.06 -7.82
CA ALA A 33 -2.04 -0.64 -8.12
C ALA A 33 -2.11 0.20 -6.83
N ALA A 34 -2.98 -0.17 -5.88
CA ALA A 34 -3.07 0.53 -4.60
C ALA A 34 -1.73 0.55 -3.85
N ALA A 35 -1.05 -0.60 -3.78
CA ALA A 35 0.26 -0.72 -3.17
C ALA A 35 1.31 0.21 -3.82
N GLN A 36 1.37 0.25 -5.15
CA GLN A 36 2.30 1.12 -5.89
C GLN A 36 2.03 2.60 -5.62
N TRP A 37 0.77 3.00 -5.49
CA TRP A 37 0.42 4.37 -5.12
C TRP A 37 0.82 4.71 -3.69
N ALA A 38 0.64 3.77 -2.75
CA ALA A 38 1.05 3.96 -1.36
C ALA A 38 2.56 4.19 -1.24
N GLU A 39 3.38 3.55 -2.07
CA GLU A 39 4.84 3.79 -2.11
C GLU A 39 5.22 5.23 -2.49
N THR A 40 4.34 5.96 -3.17
CA THR A 40 4.58 7.37 -3.55
C THR A 40 4.28 8.38 -2.44
N ILE A 41 3.77 7.91 -1.29
CA ILE A 41 3.50 8.76 -0.12
C ILE A 41 4.84 9.23 0.45
N GLY A 42 4.98 10.54 0.63
CA GLY A 42 6.24 11.15 1.08
C GLY A 42 6.47 10.97 2.58
N ASN A 43 5.40 10.97 3.38
CA ASN A 43 5.47 10.72 4.82
C ASN A 43 5.69 9.23 5.09
N GLU A 44 6.83 8.88 5.70
CA GLU A 44 7.16 7.48 5.99
C GLU A 44 6.14 6.78 6.90
N SER A 45 5.65 7.45 7.94
CA SER A 45 4.66 6.86 8.85
C SER A 45 3.35 6.56 8.12
N THR A 46 2.84 7.52 7.36
CA THR A 46 1.63 7.35 6.55
C THR A 46 1.82 6.26 5.49
N ARG A 47 2.95 6.28 4.78
CA ARG A 47 3.31 5.26 3.77
C ARG A 47 3.27 3.87 4.37
N ASN A 48 3.98 3.66 5.48
CA ASN A 48 4.10 2.35 6.10
C ASN A 48 2.74 1.85 6.62
N SER A 49 1.96 2.69 7.30
CA SER A 49 0.61 2.34 7.75
C SER A 49 -0.31 1.98 6.57
N GLN A 50 -0.19 2.71 5.46
CA GLN A 50 -1.06 2.50 4.32
C GLN A 50 -0.68 1.26 3.52
N MET A 51 0.61 1.03 3.32
CA MET A 51 1.13 -0.21 2.74
C MET A 51 0.75 -1.42 3.60
N GLU A 52 0.83 -1.34 4.93
CA GLU A 52 0.40 -2.42 5.83
C GLU A 52 -1.10 -2.71 5.68
N SER A 53 -1.93 -1.68 5.65
CA SER A 53 -3.39 -1.83 5.49
C SER A 53 -3.77 -2.49 4.16
N ILE A 54 -3.16 -2.03 3.06
CA ILE A 54 -3.37 -2.60 1.71
C ILE A 54 -2.90 -4.05 1.68
N ALA A 55 -1.72 -4.34 2.23
CA ALA A 55 -1.17 -5.69 2.27
C ALA A 55 -2.07 -6.65 3.05
N ALA A 56 -2.58 -6.21 4.22
CA ALA A 56 -3.50 -7.00 5.02
C ALA A 56 -4.83 -7.27 4.30
N ALA A 57 -5.37 -6.27 3.57
CA ALA A 57 -6.56 -6.45 2.73
C ALA A 57 -6.28 -7.39 1.55
N TRP A 58 -5.13 -7.24 0.89
CA TRP A 58 -4.72 -8.07 -0.23
C TRP A 58 -4.47 -9.52 0.20
N LEU A 59 -3.90 -9.75 1.38
CA LEU A 59 -3.73 -11.10 1.93
C LEU A 59 -5.06 -11.84 2.11
N LYS A 60 -6.16 -11.11 2.36
CA LYS A 60 -7.50 -11.71 2.49
C LYS A 60 -8.11 -12.09 1.14
N THR A 61 -7.77 -11.38 0.07
CA THR A 61 -8.33 -11.62 -1.26
C THR A 61 -7.45 -12.55 -2.10
N ASP A 62 -6.13 -12.33 -2.09
CA ASP A 62 -5.12 -13.11 -2.79
C ASP A 62 -3.80 -13.13 -1.99
N ALA A 63 -3.72 -14.08 -1.06
CA ALA A 63 -2.54 -14.26 -0.23
C ALA A 63 -1.27 -14.57 -1.03
N ASN A 64 -1.41 -15.22 -2.18
CA ASN A 64 -0.26 -15.68 -2.97
C ASN A 64 0.42 -14.48 -3.64
N ARG A 65 -0.35 -13.59 -4.28
CA ARG A 65 0.19 -12.36 -4.86
C ARG A 65 0.60 -11.35 -3.79
N ALA A 66 -0.19 -11.22 -2.73
CA ALA A 66 0.12 -10.31 -1.63
C ALA A 66 1.46 -10.65 -0.97
N SER A 67 1.72 -11.94 -0.68
CA SER A 67 2.98 -12.36 -0.07
C SER A 67 4.20 -12.05 -0.94
N VAL A 68 4.11 -12.28 -2.25
CA VAL A 68 5.17 -11.91 -3.21
C VAL A 68 5.42 -10.40 -3.18
N TRP A 69 4.36 -9.59 -3.18
CA TRP A 69 4.52 -8.14 -3.09
C TRP A 69 5.11 -7.71 -1.74
N ILE A 70 4.63 -8.24 -0.61
CA ILE A 70 5.14 -7.91 0.73
C ILE A 70 6.65 -8.19 0.81
N VAL A 71 7.11 -9.32 0.29
CA VAL A 71 8.54 -9.67 0.30
C VAL A 71 9.37 -8.66 -0.50
N ASN A 72 8.90 -8.26 -1.68
CA ASN A 72 9.60 -7.33 -2.57
C ASN A 72 9.42 -5.84 -2.21
N SER A 73 8.42 -5.51 -1.39
CA SER A 73 8.11 -4.12 -1.00
C SER A 73 9.18 -3.51 -0.11
N SER A 74 9.20 -2.18 -0.03
CA SER A 74 10.04 -1.42 0.90
C SER A 74 9.56 -1.42 2.36
N LEU A 75 8.63 -2.31 2.73
CA LEU A 75 8.15 -2.45 4.10
C LEU A 75 9.30 -2.81 5.06
N SER A 76 9.19 -2.36 6.31
CA SER A 76 10.15 -2.75 7.34
C SER A 76 10.01 -4.23 7.70
N ASN A 77 11.11 -4.87 8.13
CA ASN A 77 11.12 -6.28 8.51
C ASN A 77 10.08 -6.60 9.60
N GLY A 78 9.84 -5.67 10.53
CA GLY A 78 8.80 -5.82 11.56
C GLY A 78 7.39 -5.91 10.98
N VAL A 79 7.07 -5.10 9.97
CA VAL A 79 5.76 -5.15 9.28
C VAL A 79 5.66 -6.43 8.45
N LYS A 80 6.70 -6.78 7.69
CA LYS A 80 6.73 -8.03 6.92
C LYS A 80 6.49 -9.26 7.80
N ALA A 81 7.12 -9.33 8.97
CA ALA A 81 6.95 -10.44 9.92
C ALA A 81 5.52 -10.51 10.52
N ARG A 82 4.87 -9.36 10.72
CA ARG A 82 3.46 -9.31 11.19
C ARG A 82 2.48 -9.78 10.13
N LEU A 83 2.72 -9.40 8.88
CA LEU A 83 1.84 -9.74 7.75
C LEU A 83 2.05 -11.17 7.24
N LEU A 84 3.28 -11.66 7.27
CA LEU A 84 3.67 -13.02 6.87
C LEU A 84 4.20 -13.79 8.07
N PRO A 85 3.36 -14.14 9.05
CA PRO A 85 3.79 -15.00 10.13
C PRO A 85 4.19 -16.37 9.53
N ALA A 86 5.38 -16.86 9.88
CA ALA A 86 5.78 -18.20 9.53
C ALA A 86 4.73 -19.17 10.10
N ARG A 87 3.96 -19.83 9.22
CA ARG A 87 3.05 -20.90 9.62
C ARG A 87 3.93 -21.98 10.27
N ARG A 88 3.80 -22.16 11.59
CA ARG A 88 4.42 -23.25 12.33
C ARG A 88 3.73 -24.56 12.02
#